data_AF-A0A4Q1SHD0-F1
#
_entry.id   AF-A0A4Q1SHD0-F1
#
_cell.length_a   1.000
_cell.length_b   1.000
_cell.length_c   1.000
_cell.angle_alpha   90.00
_cell.angle_beta   90.00
_cell.angle_gamma   90.00
#
_symmetry.space_group_name_H-M   'P 1'
#
loop_
_entity.id
_entity.type
_entity.pdbx_description
1 polymer ?
#
loop_
_entity_poly.entity_id
_entity_poly.type
_entity_poly.pdbx_seq_one_letter_code
_entity_poly.pdbx_strand_id
1 'polypeptide(L)'
;MDLLADETGHEPALAEARNHVQQCPECAGELAELAATMAALDAWEAPEPSPYFHARMSALLREERAAAPAGFFERLKTRLLFGSNVQLRPVAVGALALLLLIGGGTYAGLMSTTPAPAHTSATIQDLQSLDENQAVFQQLNALDQQDTEIDNAPAANNSL
;
A
#
# COMPACT_ATOMS: atom_id res chain seq x y z
N MET A 1 1.49 29.00 -20.27
CA MET A 1 1.23 27.58 -19.96
C MET A 1 2.48 27.04 -19.26
N ASP A 2 2.86 27.65 -18.14
CA ASP A 2 4.21 27.58 -17.58
C ASP A 2 4.14 27.50 -16.04
N LEU A 3 3.26 26.62 -15.55
CA LEU A 3 2.85 26.59 -14.14
C LEU A 3 2.67 25.15 -13.63
N LEU A 4 3.50 24.24 -14.14
CA LEU A 4 3.57 22.83 -13.72
C LEU A 4 5.00 22.29 -13.54
N ALA A 5 6.04 23.11 -13.74
CA ALA A 5 7.43 22.64 -13.68
C ALA A 5 8.17 22.93 -12.35
N ASP A 6 7.54 23.63 -11.40
CA ASP A 6 8.22 24.14 -10.18
C ASP A 6 7.64 23.61 -8.86
N GLU A 7 7.14 22.37 -8.82
CA GLU A 7 6.64 21.77 -7.56
C GLU A 7 7.24 20.41 -7.22
N THR A 8 8.49 20.16 -7.64
CA THR A 8 9.17 18.93 -7.21
C THR A 8 10.61 19.21 -6.80
N GLY A 9 10.93 19.01 -5.52
CA GLY A 9 12.29 18.84 -5.01
C GLY A 9 12.96 17.55 -5.54
N HIS A 10 12.76 17.23 -6.81
CA HIS A 10 13.11 15.99 -7.48
C HIS A 10 14.17 16.19 -8.57
N GLU A 11 14.53 17.44 -8.89
CA GLU A 11 15.64 17.79 -9.78
C GLU A 11 16.97 17.09 -9.43
N PRO A 12 17.44 17.07 -8.16
CA PRO A 12 18.69 16.36 -7.84
C PRO A 12 18.54 14.84 -7.95
N ALA A 13 17.40 14.28 -7.52
CA ALA A 13 17.13 12.85 -7.60
C ALA A 13 17.04 12.36 -9.07
N LEU A 14 16.47 13.16 -9.96
CA LEU A 14 16.41 12.89 -11.39
C LEU A 14 17.81 12.90 -12.03
N ALA A 15 18.69 13.83 -11.60
CA ALA A 15 20.06 13.90 -12.08
C ALA A 15 20.90 12.68 -11.65
N GLU A 16 20.77 12.25 -10.39
CA GLU A 16 21.42 11.04 -9.86
C GLU A 16 20.94 9.78 -10.58
N ALA A 17 19.63 9.63 -10.79
CA ALA A 17 19.05 8.51 -11.53
C ALA A 17 19.55 8.47 -12.99
N ARG A 18 19.62 9.63 -13.67
CA ARG A 18 20.14 9.72 -15.05
C ARG A 18 21.60 9.29 -15.13
N ASN A 19 22.42 9.68 -14.16
CA ASN A 19 23.82 9.28 -14.11
C ASN A 19 23.94 7.75 -13.90
N HIS A 20 23.17 7.16 -12.99
CA HIS A 20 23.15 5.72 -12.79
C HIS A 20 22.79 4.94 -14.07
N VAL A 21 21.75 5.36 -14.78
CA VAL A 21 21.34 4.73 -16.04
C VAL A 21 22.42 4.82 -17.12
N GLN A 22 23.23 5.88 -17.14
CA GLN A 22 24.36 5.97 -18.07
C GLN A 22 25.52 5.03 -17.73
N GLN A 23 25.66 4.67 -16.45
CA GLN A 23 26.74 3.82 -15.95
C GLN A 23 26.36 2.33 -15.89
N CYS A 24 25.06 2.00 -15.85
CA CYS A 24 24.56 0.63 -15.72
C CYS A 24 23.84 0.18 -17.02
N PRO A 25 24.40 -0.78 -17.77
CA PRO A 25 23.81 -1.22 -19.05
C PRO A 25 22.46 -1.94 -18.88
N GLU A 26 22.24 -2.65 -17.76
CA GLU A 26 20.97 -3.32 -17.46
C GLU A 26 19.84 -2.30 -17.32
N CYS A 27 20.03 -1.25 -16.51
CA CYS A 27 19.03 -0.20 -16.32
C CYS A 27 18.78 0.61 -17.61
N ALA A 28 19.80 0.79 -18.45
CA ALA A 28 19.62 1.40 -19.76
C ALA A 28 18.78 0.53 -20.71
N GLY A 29 18.96 -0.80 -20.65
CA GLY A 29 18.13 -1.78 -21.36
C GLY A 29 16.67 -1.71 -20.93
N GLU A 30 16.40 -1.79 -19.63
CA GLU A 30 15.04 -1.69 -19.07
C GLU A 30 14.36 -0.37 -19.45
N LEU A 31 15.09 0.76 -19.39
CA LEU A 31 14.54 2.06 -19.79
C LEU A 31 14.22 2.08 -21.30
N ALA A 32 15.04 1.45 -22.14
CA ALA A 32 14.79 1.36 -23.57
C ALA A 32 13.56 0.49 -23.88
N GLU A 33 13.37 -0.63 -23.17
CA GLU A 33 12.18 -1.48 -23.30
C GLU A 33 10.90 -0.76 -22.87
N LEU A 34 10.95 -0.03 -21.75
CA LEU A 34 9.85 0.79 -21.28
C LEU A 34 9.52 1.89 -22.31
N ALA A 35 10.54 2.59 -22.81
CA ALA A 35 10.38 3.63 -23.82
C ALA A 35 9.78 3.07 -25.12
N ALA A 36 10.18 1.87 -25.54
CA ALA A 36 9.59 1.18 -26.68
C ALA A 36 8.12 0.83 -26.44
N THR A 37 7.75 0.41 -25.23
CA THR A 37 6.36 0.14 -24.85
C THR A 37 5.51 1.41 -24.86
N MET A 38 6.04 2.50 -24.29
CA MET A 38 5.37 3.82 -24.33
C MET A 38 5.17 4.29 -25.78
N ALA A 39 6.19 4.15 -26.63
CA ALA A 39 6.08 4.50 -28.05
C ALA A 39 5.03 3.65 -28.79
N ALA A 40 4.90 2.36 -28.45
CA ALA A 40 3.87 1.49 -29.01
C ALA A 40 2.45 1.92 -28.58
N LEU A 41 2.29 2.37 -27.34
CA LEU A 41 1.02 2.92 -26.84
C LEU A 41 0.70 4.27 -27.48
N ASP A 42 1.70 5.14 -27.68
CA ASP A 42 1.53 6.43 -28.36
C ASP A 42 1.13 6.26 -29.82
N ALA A 43 1.63 5.22 -30.47
CA ALA A 43 1.26 4.86 -31.84
C ALA A 43 -0.12 4.20 -31.94
N TRP A 44 -0.72 3.78 -30.83
CA TRP A 44 -2.01 3.12 -30.85
C TRP A 44 -3.14 4.14 -31.03
N GLU A 45 -3.79 4.10 -32.19
CA GLU A 45 -4.95 4.94 -32.46
C GLU A 45 -6.21 4.35 -31.82
N ALA A 46 -6.89 5.17 -31.02
CA ALA A 46 -8.10 4.74 -30.33
C ALA A 46 -9.22 4.45 -31.36
N PRO A 47 -9.89 3.28 -31.28
CA PRO A 47 -10.99 2.98 -32.17
C PRO A 47 -12.15 3.95 -31.95
N GLU A 48 -12.85 4.32 -33.02
CA GLU A 48 -14.06 5.14 -32.89
C GLU A 48 -15.08 4.45 -31.97
N PRO A 49 -15.76 5.23 -31.10
CA PRO A 49 -16.78 4.67 -30.22
C PRO A 49 -17.90 4.05 -31.05
N SER A 50 -18.48 2.95 -30.55
CA SER A 50 -19.58 2.28 -31.26
C SER A 50 -20.72 3.27 -31.56
N PRO A 51 -21.42 3.15 -32.70
CA PRO A 51 -22.51 4.07 -33.07
C PRO A 51 -23.61 4.20 -32.00
N TYR A 52 -23.76 3.18 -31.16
CA TYR A 52 -24.76 3.13 -30.07
C TYR A 52 -24.23 3.60 -28.72
N PHE A 53 -22.95 3.95 -28.60
CA PHE A 53 -22.33 4.34 -27.33
C PHE A 53 -23.07 5.50 -26.68
N HIS A 54 -23.31 6.59 -27.42
CA HIS A 54 -24.03 7.74 -26.90
C HIS A 54 -25.48 7.43 -26.55
N ALA A 55 -26.17 6.64 -27.37
CA ALA A 55 -27.55 6.23 -27.11
C ALA A 55 -27.65 5.41 -25.81
N ARG A 56 -26.79 4.39 -25.67
CA ARG A 56 -26.72 3.54 -24.46
C ARG A 56 -26.32 4.32 -23.23
N MET A 57 -25.32 5.20 -23.34
CA MET A 57 -24.90 6.08 -22.24
C MET A 57 -26.03 7.02 -21.80
N SER A 58 -26.77 7.60 -22.75
CA SER A 58 -27.91 8.46 -22.42
C SER A 58 -29.07 7.72 -21.75
N ALA A 59 -29.29 6.45 -22.13
CA ALA A 59 -30.28 5.58 -21.51
C ALA A 59 -29.88 5.24 -20.07
N LEU A 60 -28.64 4.79 -19.85
CA LEU A 60 -28.10 4.52 -18.52
C LEU A 60 -28.15 5.75 -17.62
N LEU A 61 -27.80 6.94 -18.13
CA LEU A 61 -27.89 8.18 -17.37
C LEU A 61 -29.32 8.55 -16.98
N ARG A 62 -30.31 8.21 -17.81
CA ARG A 62 -31.73 8.43 -17.49
C ARG A 62 -32.21 7.43 -16.45
N GLU A 63 -31.78 6.18 -16.54
CA GLU A 63 -32.07 5.14 -15.56
C GLU A 63 -31.49 5.50 -14.19
N GLU A 64 -30.24 5.93 -14.12
CA GLU A 64 -29.61 6.39 -12.88
C GLU A 64 -30.24 7.67 -12.32
N ARG A 65 -30.69 8.60 -13.17
CA ARG A 65 -31.41 9.80 -12.72
C ARG A 65 -32.85 9.50 -12.27
N ALA A 66 -33.47 8.47 -12.83
CA ALA A 66 -34.79 8.01 -12.45
C ALA A 66 -34.74 7.05 -11.24
N ALA A 67 -33.59 6.45 -10.97
CA ALA A 67 -33.33 5.73 -9.73
C ALA A 67 -33.54 6.67 -8.54
N ALA A 68 -34.03 6.10 -7.43
CA ALA A 68 -34.35 6.87 -6.24
C ALA A 68 -33.12 7.67 -5.79
N PRO A 69 -33.27 8.96 -5.44
CA PRO A 69 -32.14 9.76 -5.00
C PRO A 69 -31.48 9.10 -3.80
N ALA A 70 -30.15 9.03 -3.81
CA ALA A 70 -29.37 8.43 -2.72
C ALA A 70 -29.91 8.91 -1.36
N GLY A 71 -30.27 7.95 -0.51
CA GLY A 71 -30.80 8.23 0.81
C GLY A 71 -29.79 8.98 1.68
N PHE A 72 -30.27 9.57 2.77
CA PHE A 72 -29.42 10.33 3.70
C PHE A 72 -28.19 9.52 4.17
N PHE A 73 -28.38 8.23 4.45
CA PHE A 73 -27.30 7.34 4.88
C PHE A 73 -26.25 7.11 3.80
N GLU A 74 -26.67 6.89 2.55
CA GLU A 74 -25.72 6.75 1.43
C GLU A 74 -24.95 8.05 1.20
N ARG A 75 -25.61 9.21 1.29
CA ARG A 75 -24.92 10.51 1.21
C ARG A 75 -23.89 10.71 2.31
N LEU A 76 -24.18 10.28 3.54
CA LEU A 76 -23.25 10.34 4.66
C LEU A 76 -22.06 9.38 4.45
N LYS A 77 -22.33 8.15 4.01
CA LYS A 77 -21.31 7.14 3.68
C LYS A 77 -20.41 7.61 2.55
N THR A 78 -20.96 8.13 1.46
CA THR A 78 -20.18 8.70 0.34
C THR A 78 -19.33 9.88 0.82
N ARG A 79 -19.87 10.75 1.68
CA ARG A 79 -19.11 11.88 2.23
C ARG A 79 -18.00 11.44 3.20
N LEU A 80 -18.17 10.33 3.90
CA LEU A 80 -17.14 9.77 4.79
C LEU A 80 -16.04 9.04 4.00
N LEU A 81 -16.42 8.27 2.98
CA LEU A 81 -15.49 7.46 2.18
C LEU A 81 -14.74 8.29 1.13
N PHE A 82 -15.44 9.16 0.40
CA PHE A 82 -14.88 9.95 -0.70
C PHE A 82 -14.58 11.40 -0.30
N GLY A 83 -15.15 11.88 0.81
CA GLY A 83 -14.79 13.18 1.40
C GLY A 83 -13.52 13.10 2.25
N SER A 84 -12.55 12.30 1.83
CA SER A 84 -11.20 12.12 2.40
C SER A 84 -10.34 13.38 2.22
N ASN A 85 -10.87 14.50 2.70
CA ASN A 85 -10.15 15.73 3.01
C ASN A 85 -10.77 16.43 4.22
N VAL A 86 -11.87 15.92 4.78
CA VAL A 86 -12.26 16.24 6.14
C VAL A 86 -11.24 15.53 7.04
N GLN A 87 -10.22 16.26 7.47
CA GLN A 87 -9.25 15.79 8.44
C GLN A 87 -10.04 15.31 9.66
N LEU A 88 -10.27 14.00 9.80
CA LEU A 88 -10.94 13.40 10.95
C LEU A 88 -10.06 13.44 12.21
N ARG A 89 -8.83 13.97 12.07
CA ARG A 89 -7.84 14.15 13.14
C ARG A 89 -8.39 14.86 14.41
N PRO A 90 -9.13 15.98 14.36
CA PRO A 90 -9.60 16.65 15.57
C PRO A 90 -10.74 15.87 16.24
N VAL A 91 -11.59 15.17 15.48
CA VAL A 91 -12.66 14.33 16.03
C VAL A 91 -12.07 13.07 16.68
N ALA A 92 -11.07 12.45 16.04
CA ALA A 92 -10.35 11.31 16.60
C ALA A 92 -9.62 11.69 17.89
N VAL A 93 -8.95 12.85 17.94
CA VAL A 93 -8.30 13.35 19.17
C VAL A 93 -9.34 13.65 20.26
N GLY A 94 -10.48 14.26 19.93
CA GLY A 94 -11.54 14.52 20.89
C GLY A 94 -12.17 13.25 21.47
N ALA A 95 -12.44 12.25 20.61
CA ALA A 95 -12.98 10.96 21.05
C ALA A 95 -11.96 10.16 21.88
N LEU A 96 -10.68 10.18 21.48
CA LEU A 96 -9.60 9.53 22.23
C LEU A 96 -9.35 10.22 23.57
N ALA A 97 -9.41 11.55 23.64
CA ALA A 97 -9.34 12.29 24.90
C ALA A 97 -10.51 11.95 25.82
N LEU A 98 -11.73 11.81 25.29
CA LEU A 98 -12.91 11.44 26.06
C LEU A 98 -12.83 9.98 26.55
N LEU A 99 -12.35 9.06 25.72
CA LEU A 99 -12.08 7.67 26.10
C LEU A 99 -10.95 7.57 27.14
N LEU A 100 -9.91 8.39 27.04
CA LEU A 100 -8.85 8.47 28.05
C LEU A 100 -9.33 9.16 29.34
N LEU A 101 -10.30 10.06 29.28
CA LEU A 101 -10.89 10.64 30.50
C LEU A 101 -11.76 9.61 31.23
N ILE A 102 -12.55 8.84 30.48
CA ILE A 102 -13.45 7.81 31.03
C ILE A 102 -12.67 6.56 31.45
N GLY A 103 -11.72 6.10 30.63
CA GLY A 103 -10.92 4.89 30.86
C GLY A 103 -9.57 5.12 31.56
N GLY A 104 -8.95 6.29 31.39
CA GLY A 104 -7.70 6.66 32.07
C GLY A 104 -7.91 7.12 33.51
N GLY A 105 -9.10 7.62 33.87
CA GLY A 105 -9.45 7.92 35.27
C GLY A 105 -9.42 6.69 36.18
N THR A 106 -9.75 5.50 35.64
CA THR A 106 -9.70 4.23 36.40
C THR A 106 -8.31 3.58 36.41
N TYR A 107 -7.48 3.82 35.39
CA TYR A 107 -6.13 3.25 35.28
C TYR A 107 -5.03 4.12 35.93
N ALA A 108 -5.20 5.44 36.02
CA ALA A 108 -4.21 6.35 36.61
C ALA A 108 -3.98 6.14 38.12
N GLY A 109 -4.94 5.52 38.82
CA GLY A 109 -4.77 5.10 40.22
C GLY A 109 -3.85 3.89 40.42
N LEU A 110 -3.58 3.11 39.35
CA LEU A 110 -2.83 1.84 39.43
C LEU A 110 -1.48 1.87 38.71
N MET A 111 -1.26 2.79 37.76
CA MET A 111 0.00 2.89 37.01
C MET A 111 0.60 4.30 37.11
N SER A 112 0.89 4.73 38.35
CA SER A 112 2.00 5.65 38.53
C SER A 112 3.28 4.90 38.17
N THR A 113 4.11 5.47 37.30
CA THR A 113 5.40 4.96 36.78
C THR A 113 5.28 4.07 35.52
N THR A 114 5.57 4.64 34.35
CA THR A 114 6.56 4.17 33.34
C THR A 114 6.46 5.11 32.12
N PRO A 115 7.57 5.70 31.63
CA PRO A 115 7.56 6.47 30.38
C PRO A 115 7.34 5.54 29.18
N ALA A 116 6.35 5.85 28.34
CA ALA A 116 6.06 5.08 27.14
C ALA A 116 7.23 5.18 26.13
N PRO A 117 7.69 4.07 25.52
CA PRO A 117 8.72 4.11 24.49
C PRO A 117 8.19 4.79 23.21
N ALA A 118 9.07 5.50 22.52
CA ALA A 118 8.79 6.22 21.28
C ALA A 118 8.12 5.29 20.24
N HIS A 119 6.97 5.72 19.73
CA HIS A 119 6.22 4.99 18.72
C HIS A 119 7.04 4.87 17.42
N THR A 120 7.25 3.64 16.97
CA THR A 120 7.86 3.30 15.68
C THR A 120 6.94 3.72 14.54
N SER A 121 7.50 4.33 13.48
CA SER A 121 6.78 4.71 12.26
C SER A 121 6.11 3.48 11.63
N ALA A 122 4.95 3.64 10.98
CA ALA A 122 4.24 2.55 10.30
C ALA A 122 5.13 1.79 9.28
N THR A 123 6.11 2.48 8.68
CA THR A 123 7.13 1.86 7.82
C THR A 123 8.08 0.94 8.57
N ILE A 124 8.41 1.25 9.83
CA ILE A 124 9.27 0.40 10.67
C ILE A 124 8.49 -0.83 11.13
N GLN A 125 7.20 -0.68 11.43
CA GLN A 125 6.33 -1.82 11.75
C GLN A 125 6.20 -2.78 10.56
N ASP A 126 6.11 -2.23 9.35
CA ASP A 126 6.05 -3.01 8.10
C ASP A 126 7.35 -3.79 7.86
N LEU A 127 8.51 -3.13 8.02
CA LEU A 127 9.81 -3.78 7.94
C LEU A 127 10.02 -4.86 9.02
N GLN A 128 9.54 -4.61 10.25
CA GLN A 128 9.56 -5.62 11.31
C GLN A 128 8.71 -6.84 10.96
N SER A 129 7.54 -6.64 10.34
CA SER A 129 6.71 -7.76 9.91
C SER A 129 7.34 -8.59 8.78
N LEU A 130 8.10 -7.95 7.89
CA LEU A 130 8.86 -8.64 6.84
C LEU A 130 10.02 -9.48 7.44
N ASP A 131 10.73 -8.94 8.42
CA ASP A 131 11.82 -9.63 9.13
C ASP A 131 11.34 -10.88 9.89
N GLU A 132 10.21 -10.76 10.60
CA GLU A 132 9.57 -11.89 11.30
C GLU A 132 9.17 -13.02 10.35
N ASN A 133 8.61 -12.69 9.18
CA ASN A 133 8.26 -13.69 8.16
C ASN A 133 9.50 -14.40 7.61
N GLN A 134 10.59 -13.67 7.38
CA GLN A 134 11.85 -14.26 6.93
C GLN A 134 12.42 -15.26 7.95
N ALA A 135 12.31 -14.96 9.25
CA ALA A 135 12.74 -15.87 10.31
C ALA A 135 11.92 -17.17 10.33
N VAL A 136 10.61 -17.11 10.08
CA VAL A 136 9.74 -18.30 9.98
C VAL A 136 10.16 -19.18 8.79
N PHE A 137 10.48 -18.60 7.64
CA PHE A 137 10.96 -19.36 6.49
C PHE A 137 12.30 -20.06 6.76
N GLN A 138 13.20 -19.41 7.50
CA GLN A 138 14.47 -20.04 7.92
C GLN A 138 14.24 -21.21 8.87
N GLN A 139 13.29 -21.07 9.81
CA GLN A 139 12.95 -22.14 10.74
C GLN A 139 12.32 -23.35 10.03
N LEU A 140 11.42 -23.11 9.07
CA LEU A 140 10.82 -24.18 8.27
C LEU A 140 11.86 -24.91 7.42
N ASN A 141 12.80 -24.19 6.80
CA ASN A 141 13.88 -24.80 6.02
C ASN A 141 14.85 -25.60 6.93
N ALA A 142 15.09 -25.14 8.16
CA ALA A 142 15.90 -25.88 9.12
C ALA A 142 15.22 -27.18 9.58
N LEU A 143 13.89 -27.17 9.74
CA LEU A 143 13.12 -28.38 10.06
C LEU A 143 13.07 -29.36 8.89
N ASP A 144 12.89 -28.88 7.66
CA ASP A 144 12.92 -29.72 6.44
C ASP A 144 14.29 -30.38 6.25
N GLN A 145 15.38 -29.65 6.49
CA GLN A 145 16.74 -30.20 6.49
C GLN A 145 16.96 -31.22 7.62
N GLN A 146 16.40 -30.99 8.81
CA GLN A 146 16.47 -31.95 9.91
C GLN A 146 15.69 -33.23 9.61
N ASP A 147 14.49 -33.15 9.02
CA ASP A 147 13.72 -34.33 8.61
C ASP A 147 14.47 -35.12 7.53
N THR A 148 15.11 -34.43 6.58
CA THR A 148 15.94 -35.07 5.55
C THR A 148 17.21 -35.72 6.13
N GLU A 149 17.78 -35.17 7.21
CA GLU A 149 18.95 -35.74 7.91
C GLU A 149 18.58 -36.94 8.79
N ILE A 150 17.38 -36.93 9.39
CA ILE A 150 16.83 -38.06 10.17
C ILE A 150 16.52 -39.26 9.25
N ASP A 151 16.00 -39.01 8.04
CA ASP A 151 15.72 -40.06 7.05
C ASP A 151 16.99 -40.62 6.36
N ASN A 152 18.10 -39.86 6.37
CA ASN A 152 19.39 -40.29 5.82
C ASN A 152 20.38 -40.81 6.88
N ALA A 153 19.96 -40.96 8.14
CA ALA A 153 20.80 -41.58 9.17
C ALA A 153 21.09 -43.04 8.77
N PRO A 154 22.37 -43.43 8.54
CA PRO A 154 22.69 -44.81 8.21
C PRO A 154 22.30 -45.68 9.39
N ALA A 155 21.44 -46.67 9.14
CA ALA A 155 21.04 -47.67 10.11
C ALA A 155 22.30 -48.28 10.73
N ALA A 156 22.62 -47.85 11.96
CA ALA A 156 23.62 -48.46 12.81
C ALA A 156 23.12 -49.88 13.14
N ASN A 157 23.59 -50.79 12.30
CA ASN A 157 23.73 -52.22 12.47
C ASN A 157 24.17 -52.59 13.88
N ASN A 158 23.20 -52.80 14.78
CA ASN A 158 23.40 -53.52 16.03
C ASN A 158 23.16 -55.01 15.79
N SER A 159 24.25 -55.76 15.63
CA SER A 159 24.29 -57.21 15.76
C SER A 159 25.36 -57.60 16.78
N LEU A 160 24.91 -58.34 17.81
CA LEU A 160 25.59 -59.00 18.95
C LEU A 160 25.47 -58.27 20.30
#